data_AF-A0A535CEA0-F1
#
_entry.id   AF-A0A535CEA0-F1
#
_cell.length_a   1.000
_cell.length_b   1.000
_cell.length_c   1.000
_cell.angle_alpha   90.00
_cell.angle_beta   90.00
_cell.angle_gamma   90.00
#
_symmetry.space_group_name_H-M   'P 1'
#
loop_
_entity.id
_entity.type
_entity.pdbx_description
1 polymer ?
#
loop_
_entity_poly.entity_id
_entity_poly.type
_entity_poly.pdbx_seq_one_letter_code
_entity_poly.pdbx_strand_id
1 'polypeptide(L)'
;MTYTPPDPTPPGVWRPTPPGFVPFFDPWLGQVDPLVIASLNQFDPGPPPAISSDLYVDEFEEVRDYGASGSLVRSDAQTETARFFSDIAFGPMQAALRDLAMRRVSSTGWDISDSARFFAGVETSLADGAGSAWNGKLKYHWWRPITAIREADTDGNPATTGVPGWEPLLTTPPYPDWPSGLCEAVGVVTTAVSRLDGQLDLYITSPSTGLRHYDSVAVMQQDCIDARVWSGIHFRTADMVAAALGTHVANWALDHHFAPTN
;
A
#
# COMPACT_ATOMS: atom_id res chain seq x y z
N MET A 1 -16.29 -13.34 7.35
CA MET A 1 -16.59 -13.47 5.91
C MET A 1 -15.43 -14.21 5.24
N THR A 2 -15.70 -15.04 4.25
CA THR A 2 -14.66 -15.76 3.48
C THR A 2 -14.86 -15.49 2.00
N TYR A 3 -13.81 -15.03 1.31
CA TYR A 3 -13.81 -14.98 -0.15
C TYR A 3 -13.35 -16.34 -0.70
N THR A 4 -14.07 -16.86 -1.69
CA THR A 4 -13.72 -18.07 -2.42
C THR A 4 -13.66 -17.70 -3.91
N PRO A 5 -12.49 -17.81 -4.56
CA PRO A 5 -12.39 -17.52 -5.99
C PRO A 5 -13.22 -18.53 -6.82
N PRO A 6 -13.65 -18.15 -8.03
CA PRO A 6 -14.27 -19.09 -8.97
C PRO A 6 -13.34 -20.27 -9.30
N ASP A 7 -13.93 -21.42 -9.67
CA ASP A 7 -13.20 -22.62 -10.12
C ASP A 7 -13.75 -23.08 -11.50
N PRO A 8 -12.96 -23.00 -12.59
CA PRO A 8 -11.59 -22.48 -12.63
C PRO A 8 -11.53 -20.96 -12.39
N THR A 9 -10.47 -20.48 -11.75
CA THR A 9 -10.26 -19.04 -11.55
C THR A 9 -9.85 -18.41 -12.89
N PRO A 10 -10.62 -17.44 -13.43
CA PRO A 10 -10.28 -16.80 -14.69
C PRO A 10 -9.06 -15.86 -14.55
N PRO A 11 -8.35 -15.55 -15.65
CA PRO A 11 -7.29 -14.55 -15.67
C PRO A 11 -7.75 -13.21 -15.06
N GLY A 12 -6.85 -12.54 -14.34
CA GLY A 12 -7.14 -11.30 -13.63
C GLY A 12 -7.78 -11.45 -12.25
N VAL A 13 -8.30 -12.63 -11.89
CA VAL A 13 -8.96 -12.85 -10.60
C VAL A 13 -8.00 -13.42 -9.56
N TRP A 14 -7.98 -12.82 -8.38
CA TRP A 14 -7.15 -13.20 -7.25
C TRP A 14 -7.57 -14.56 -6.70
N ARG A 15 -6.55 -15.33 -6.37
CA ARG A 15 -6.62 -16.59 -5.66
C ARG A 15 -5.45 -16.68 -4.67
N PRO A 16 -5.55 -17.52 -3.63
CA PRO A 16 -4.43 -17.75 -2.72
C PRO A 16 -3.15 -18.15 -3.44
N THR A 17 -2.02 -17.60 -3.01
CA THR A 17 -0.71 -17.79 -3.65
C THR A 17 0.20 -18.70 -2.83
N PRO A 18 1.18 -19.37 -3.47
CA PRO A 18 2.25 -20.07 -2.75
C PRO A 18 3.01 -19.16 -1.77
N PRO A 19 3.71 -19.73 -0.78
CA PRO A 19 3.75 -21.17 -0.45
C PRO A 19 2.55 -21.63 0.40
N GLY A 20 1.87 -20.69 1.07
CA GLY A 20 0.86 -21.03 2.08
C GLY A 20 -0.56 -21.23 1.55
N PHE A 21 -0.88 -20.69 0.37
CA PHE A 21 -2.25 -20.68 -0.18
C PHE A 21 -3.28 -20.22 0.86
N VAL A 22 -2.90 -19.22 1.66
CA VAL A 22 -3.71 -18.70 2.76
C VAL A 22 -4.92 -17.94 2.17
N PRO A 23 -6.14 -18.14 2.71
CA PRO A 23 -7.32 -17.40 2.29
C PRO A 23 -7.14 -15.88 2.43
N PHE A 24 -8.03 -15.10 1.79
CA PHE A 24 -8.02 -13.64 1.89
C PHE A 24 -8.00 -13.24 3.38
N PHE A 25 -6.91 -12.58 3.78
CA PHE A 25 -6.70 -12.02 5.11
C PHE A 25 -7.58 -10.79 5.36
N ASP A 26 -8.30 -10.84 6.49
CA ASP A 26 -9.18 -9.79 7.01
C ASP A 26 -10.16 -9.15 6.01
N PRO A 27 -10.95 -9.94 5.24
CA PRO A 27 -11.92 -9.40 4.28
C PRO A 27 -13.07 -8.63 4.96
N TRP A 28 -13.19 -8.71 6.28
CA TRP A 28 -14.18 -7.94 7.03
C TRP A 28 -13.81 -6.45 7.10
N LEU A 29 -12.54 -6.07 6.93
CA LEU A 29 -12.09 -4.66 6.94
C LEU A 29 -12.75 -3.83 5.83
N GLY A 30 -13.09 -4.42 4.69
CA GLY A 30 -13.71 -3.69 3.58
C GLY A 30 -15.21 -3.39 3.77
N GLN A 31 -15.77 -3.70 4.94
CA GLN A 31 -17.20 -3.62 5.25
C GLN A 31 -17.49 -3.07 6.66
N VAL A 32 -16.47 -2.56 7.35
CA VAL A 32 -16.68 -1.88 8.63
C VAL A 32 -17.36 -0.53 8.40
N ASP A 33 -18.01 -0.01 9.43
CA ASP A 33 -18.46 1.38 9.42
C ASP A 33 -17.22 2.30 9.50
N PRO A 34 -17.10 3.30 8.61
CA PRO A 34 -16.02 4.27 8.68
C PRO A 34 -16.15 5.18 9.91
N LEU A 35 -15.03 5.72 10.37
CA LEU A 35 -14.94 6.62 11.52
C LEU A 35 -15.13 8.08 11.14
N VAL A 36 -14.54 8.50 10.03
CA VAL A 36 -14.54 9.89 9.55
C VAL A 36 -15.16 9.99 8.17
N ILE A 37 -14.75 9.19 7.17
CA ILE A 37 -15.31 9.27 5.81
C ILE A 37 -16.78 8.81 5.77
N ALA A 38 -17.54 9.25 4.76
CA ALA A 38 -18.97 8.95 4.65
C ALA A 38 -19.26 7.48 4.32
N SER A 39 -18.35 6.82 3.58
CA SER A 39 -18.41 5.39 3.23
C SER A 39 -17.05 4.88 2.77
N LEU A 40 -16.77 3.58 2.93
CA LEU A 40 -15.51 2.97 2.48
C LEU A 40 -15.31 2.99 0.96
N ASN A 41 -16.34 3.33 0.18
CA ASN A 41 -16.24 3.51 -1.27
C ASN A 41 -16.29 4.98 -1.72
N GLN A 42 -16.21 5.93 -0.78
CA GLN A 42 -16.23 7.37 -1.09
C GLN A 42 -15.11 7.76 -2.08
N PHE A 43 -13.94 7.12 -1.95
CA PHE A 43 -12.78 7.31 -2.82
C PHE A 43 -12.44 6.03 -3.57
N ASP A 44 -13.44 5.40 -4.19
CA ASP A 44 -13.24 4.19 -4.98
C ASP A 44 -12.05 4.34 -5.96
N PRO A 45 -11.04 3.43 -5.91
CA PRO A 45 -9.85 3.52 -6.77
C PRO A 45 -10.14 3.31 -8.26
N GLY A 46 -11.37 2.90 -8.61
CA GLY A 46 -11.71 2.46 -9.96
C GLY A 46 -11.16 1.07 -10.27
N PRO A 47 -11.47 0.51 -11.45
CA PRO A 47 -10.98 -0.81 -11.84
C PRO A 47 -9.46 -0.79 -12.12
N PRO A 48 -8.77 -1.93 -11.91
CA PRO A 48 -7.38 -2.08 -12.33
C PRO A 48 -7.23 -1.97 -13.86
N PRO A 49 -6.01 -1.73 -14.38
CA PRO A 49 -5.73 -1.79 -15.81
C PRO A 49 -6.23 -3.10 -16.42
N ALA A 50 -6.87 -3.00 -17.58
CA ALA A 50 -7.36 -4.20 -18.28
C ALA A 50 -6.18 -5.06 -18.74
N ILE A 51 -6.30 -6.39 -18.64
CA ILE A 51 -5.25 -7.34 -19.06
C ILE A 51 -4.79 -7.08 -20.51
N SER A 52 -5.69 -6.62 -21.39
CA SER A 52 -5.38 -6.33 -22.79
C SER A 52 -4.81 -4.93 -23.06
N SER A 53 -4.53 -4.13 -22.03
CA SER A 53 -4.04 -2.76 -22.18
C SER A 53 -2.52 -2.68 -22.21
N ASP A 54 -1.98 -1.72 -22.97
CA ASP A 54 -0.53 -1.45 -23.01
C ASP A 54 0.02 -1.13 -21.60
N LEU A 55 -0.75 -0.41 -20.78
CA LEU A 55 -0.38 -0.10 -19.40
C LEU A 55 -0.18 -1.37 -18.56
N TYR A 56 -1.06 -2.36 -18.69
CA TYR A 56 -0.91 -3.65 -18.01
C TYR A 56 0.34 -4.40 -18.48
N VAL A 57 0.63 -4.37 -19.78
CA VAL A 57 1.85 -5.00 -20.34
C VAL A 57 3.10 -4.34 -19.75
N ASP A 58 3.17 -3.01 -19.74
CA ASP A 58 4.31 -2.27 -19.21
C ASP A 58 4.57 -2.59 -17.72
N GLU A 59 3.54 -2.55 -16.87
CA GLU A 59 3.69 -2.86 -15.44
C GLU A 59 3.93 -4.35 -15.17
N PHE A 60 3.42 -5.24 -16.03
CA PHE A 60 3.72 -6.66 -15.98
C PHE A 60 5.21 -6.92 -16.24
N GLU A 61 5.77 -6.33 -17.29
CA GLU A 61 7.18 -6.50 -17.63
C GLU A 61 8.09 -5.88 -16.57
N GLU A 62 7.71 -4.71 -16.05
CA GLU A 62 8.43 -4.06 -14.96
C GLU A 62 8.53 -4.98 -13.74
N VAL A 63 7.40 -5.55 -13.28
CA VAL A 63 7.39 -6.42 -12.11
C VAL A 63 8.07 -7.76 -12.41
N ARG A 64 7.93 -8.31 -13.61
CA ARG A 64 8.65 -9.52 -14.05
C ARG A 64 10.16 -9.34 -13.87
N ASP A 65 10.69 -8.21 -14.33
CA ASP A 65 12.13 -7.99 -14.41
C ASP A 65 12.70 -7.49 -13.08
N TYR A 66 12.07 -6.49 -12.46
CA TYR A 66 12.54 -5.90 -11.20
C TYR A 66 12.03 -6.61 -9.96
N GLY A 67 10.93 -7.36 -10.02
CA GLY A 67 10.31 -8.02 -8.87
C GLY A 67 10.82 -9.43 -8.60
N ALA A 68 11.49 -10.06 -9.57
CA ALA A 68 11.97 -11.44 -9.46
C ALA A 68 12.95 -11.63 -8.28
N SER A 69 12.88 -12.77 -7.60
CA SER A 69 13.80 -13.14 -6.53
C SER A 69 15.27 -13.14 -6.97
N GLY A 70 15.52 -13.59 -8.21
CA GLY A 70 16.82 -13.55 -8.88
C GLY A 70 16.95 -12.45 -9.94
N SER A 71 16.31 -11.29 -9.75
CA SER A 71 16.38 -10.17 -10.70
C SER A 71 17.82 -9.84 -11.09
N LEU A 72 18.06 -9.66 -12.39
CA LEU A 72 19.35 -9.26 -12.95
C LEU A 72 19.49 -7.74 -13.13
N VAL A 73 18.39 -7.00 -12.95
CA VAL A 73 18.32 -5.55 -13.19
C VAL A 73 18.03 -4.75 -11.92
N ARG A 74 17.46 -5.38 -10.89
CA ARG A 74 17.24 -4.74 -9.58
C ARG A 74 18.57 -4.59 -8.84
N SER A 75 18.91 -3.37 -8.44
CA SER A 75 20.13 -3.09 -7.68
C SER A 75 20.01 -3.50 -6.20
N ASP A 76 21.14 -3.52 -5.50
CA ASP A 76 21.18 -3.76 -4.06
C ASP A 76 20.39 -2.69 -3.28
N ALA A 77 20.50 -1.43 -3.67
CA ALA A 77 19.77 -0.32 -3.04
C ALA A 77 18.25 -0.44 -3.24
N GLN A 78 17.81 -0.93 -4.41
CA GLN A 78 16.39 -1.22 -4.67
C GLN A 78 15.91 -2.40 -3.82
N THR A 79 16.74 -3.44 -3.68
CA THR A 79 16.45 -4.59 -2.81
C THR A 79 16.36 -4.18 -1.33
N GLU A 80 17.26 -3.33 -0.87
CA GLU A 80 17.22 -2.77 0.49
C GLU A 80 15.94 -1.96 0.71
N THR A 81 15.57 -1.10 -0.25
CA THR A 81 14.34 -0.29 -0.16
C THR A 81 13.08 -1.17 -0.16
N ALA A 82 13.05 -2.22 -0.99
CA ALA A 82 11.96 -3.21 -0.96
C ALA A 82 11.80 -3.86 0.42
N ARG A 83 12.91 -4.24 1.06
CA ARG A 83 12.92 -4.82 2.42
C ARG A 83 12.54 -3.79 3.49
N PHE A 84 13.05 -2.57 3.40
CA PHE A 84 12.69 -1.48 4.30
C PHE A 84 11.17 -1.29 4.34
N PHE A 85 10.50 -1.16 3.19
CA PHE A 85 9.05 -0.97 3.17
C PHE A 85 8.27 -2.22 3.62
N SER A 86 8.82 -3.42 3.48
CA SER A 86 8.20 -4.62 4.06
C SER A 86 8.21 -4.60 5.59
N ASP A 87 9.26 -4.06 6.19
CA ASP A 87 9.50 -4.08 7.63
C ASP A 87 8.71 -3.01 8.39
N ILE A 88 8.44 -1.87 7.75
CA ILE A 88 7.86 -0.72 8.44
C ILE A 88 6.33 -0.77 8.55
N ALA A 89 5.69 -1.76 7.92
CA ALA A 89 4.24 -1.92 7.97
C ALA A 89 3.78 -1.99 9.44
N PHE A 90 2.97 -1.00 9.85
CA PHE A 90 2.43 -0.83 11.19
C PHE A 90 3.45 -0.47 12.28
N GLY A 91 4.20 -1.44 12.82
CA GLY A 91 4.94 -1.29 14.09
C GLY A 91 5.97 -0.14 14.10
N PRO A 92 6.96 -0.16 13.19
CA PRO A 92 7.92 0.93 13.08
C PRO A 92 7.32 2.27 12.68
N MET A 93 6.30 2.28 11.82
CA MET A 93 5.60 3.51 11.42
C MET A 93 4.89 4.15 12.62
N GLN A 94 4.21 3.34 13.43
CA GLN A 94 3.58 3.75 14.68
C GLN A 94 4.61 4.25 15.71
N ALA A 95 5.80 3.65 15.77
CA ALA A 95 6.89 4.15 16.60
C ALA A 95 7.38 5.53 16.13
N ALA A 96 7.49 5.75 14.82
CA ALA A 96 7.89 7.03 14.25
C ALA A 96 6.88 8.16 14.53
N LEU A 97 5.58 7.86 14.50
CA LEU A 97 4.53 8.83 14.88
C LEU A 97 4.63 9.24 16.36
N ARG A 98 4.92 8.28 17.26
CA ARG A 98 5.17 8.56 18.68
C ARG A 98 6.44 9.36 18.91
N ASP A 99 7.52 9.01 18.22
CA ASP A 99 8.76 9.76 18.25
C ASP A 99 8.55 11.23 17.84
N LEU A 100 7.86 11.46 16.73
CA LEU A 100 7.53 12.80 16.27
C LEU A 100 6.77 13.61 17.32
N ALA A 101 5.69 13.05 17.88
CA ALA A 101 4.91 13.73 18.92
C ALA A 101 5.78 14.08 20.15
N MET A 102 6.62 13.16 20.64
CA MET A 102 7.54 13.42 21.76
C MET A 102 8.55 14.53 21.46
N ARG A 103 9.09 14.55 20.23
CA ARG A 103 9.97 15.63 19.79
C ARG A 103 9.24 16.97 19.74
N ARG A 104 7.96 17.02 19.35
CA ARG A 104 7.16 18.27 19.34
C ARG A 104 6.78 18.75 20.74
N VAL A 105 6.49 17.85 21.68
CA VAL A 105 6.35 18.22 23.11
C VAL A 105 7.61 18.95 23.60
N SER A 106 8.79 18.47 23.20
CA SER A 106 10.08 18.99 23.68
C SER A 106 10.56 20.24 22.93
N SER A 107 10.26 20.36 21.63
CA SER A 107 10.79 21.41 20.75
C SER A 107 9.83 22.56 20.47
N THR A 108 8.53 22.29 20.39
CA THR A 108 7.49 23.28 20.06
C THR A 108 6.45 23.44 21.16
N GLY A 109 6.53 22.63 22.23
CA GLY A 109 5.66 22.74 23.39
C GLY A 109 4.25 22.19 23.19
N TRP A 110 4.09 21.19 22.30
CA TRP A 110 2.80 20.50 22.15
C TRP A 110 2.27 20.04 23.51
N ASP A 111 1.02 20.36 23.78
CA ASP A 111 0.33 19.88 24.97
C ASP A 111 -0.41 18.56 24.69
N ILE A 112 -1.23 18.14 25.66
CA ILE A 112 -2.03 16.92 25.52
C ILE A 112 -3.08 17.03 24.41
N SER A 113 -3.63 18.23 24.18
CA SER A 113 -4.65 18.48 23.16
C SER A 113 -4.03 18.45 21.77
N ASP A 114 -2.85 19.03 21.60
CA ASP A 114 -2.09 18.97 20.33
C ASP A 114 -1.76 17.52 19.96
N SER A 115 -1.22 16.77 20.94
CA SER A 115 -0.88 15.36 20.76
C SER A 115 -2.12 14.52 20.46
N ALA A 116 -3.23 14.75 21.17
CA ALA A 116 -4.49 14.04 20.94
C ALA A 116 -5.06 14.33 19.56
N ARG A 117 -5.05 15.60 19.11
CA ARG A 117 -5.48 15.98 17.76
C ARG A 117 -4.61 15.34 16.69
N PHE A 118 -3.29 15.32 16.90
CA PHE A 118 -2.36 14.67 15.97
C PHE A 118 -2.67 13.18 15.79
N PHE A 119 -2.73 12.42 16.88
CA PHE A 119 -3.03 10.98 16.79
C PHE A 119 -4.44 10.72 16.31
N ALA A 120 -5.44 11.45 16.78
CA ALA A 120 -6.81 11.26 16.31
C ALA A 120 -6.93 11.48 14.79
N GLY A 121 -6.30 12.54 14.26
CA GLY A 121 -6.32 12.82 12.83
C GLY A 121 -5.62 11.75 11.99
N VAL A 122 -4.43 11.31 12.41
CA VAL A 122 -3.66 10.28 11.67
C VAL A 122 -4.32 8.91 11.77
N GLU A 123 -4.69 8.46 12.97
CA GLU A 123 -5.17 7.10 13.19
C GLU A 123 -6.58 6.86 12.63
N THR A 124 -7.47 7.85 12.71
CA THR A 124 -8.80 7.72 12.08
C THR A 124 -8.70 7.69 10.57
N SER A 125 -7.80 8.49 9.98
CA SER A 125 -7.51 8.45 8.55
C SER A 125 -6.91 7.10 8.13
N LEU A 126 -6.01 6.52 8.93
CA LEU A 126 -5.42 5.20 8.66
C LEU A 126 -6.48 4.08 8.72
N ALA A 127 -7.38 4.13 9.70
CA ALA A 127 -8.45 3.13 9.83
C ALA A 127 -9.39 3.14 8.62
N ASP A 128 -9.87 4.32 8.23
CA ASP A 128 -10.79 4.48 7.09
C ASP A 128 -10.10 4.23 5.74
N GLY A 129 -8.82 4.61 5.64
CA GLY A 129 -7.98 4.34 4.50
C GLY A 129 -7.76 2.85 4.26
N ALA A 130 -7.41 2.11 5.32
CA ALA A 130 -7.30 0.66 5.27
C ALA A 130 -8.64 -0.01 4.91
N GLY A 131 -9.75 0.45 5.51
CA GLY A 131 -11.09 -0.01 5.15
C GLY A 131 -11.41 0.22 3.67
N SER A 132 -11.05 1.39 3.13
CA SER A 132 -11.25 1.74 1.72
C SER A 132 -10.40 0.89 0.77
N ALA A 133 -9.14 0.63 1.13
CA ALA A 133 -8.28 -0.27 0.36
C ALA A 133 -8.83 -1.71 0.36
N TRP A 134 -9.27 -2.24 1.51
CA TRP A 134 -9.88 -3.56 1.56
C TRP A 134 -11.24 -3.63 0.85
N ASN A 135 -12.02 -2.55 0.85
CA ASN A 135 -13.24 -2.45 0.05
C ASN A 135 -12.93 -2.57 -1.44
N GLY A 136 -11.91 -1.86 -1.93
CA GLY A 136 -11.41 -2.00 -3.31
C GLY A 136 -10.96 -3.43 -3.63
N LYS A 137 -10.20 -4.07 -2.72
CA LYS A 137 -9.74 -5.46 -2.89
C LYS A 137 -10.91 -6.45 -2.99
N LEU A 138 -11.98 -6.25 -2.24
CA LEU A 138 -13.20 -7.06 -2.31
C LEU A 138 -14.03 -6.76 -3.57
N LYS A 139 -13.97 -5.54 -4.08
CA LYS A 139 -14.73 -5.17 -5.27
C LYS A 139 -14.09 -5.73 -6.55
N TYR A 140 -12.77 -5.63 -6.67
CA TYR A 140 -12.07 -5.92 -7.92
C TYR A 140 -11.37 -7.27 -7.95
N HIS A 141 -11.03 -7.82 -6.77
CA HIS A 141 -10.35 -9.12 -6.65
C HIS A 141 -9.17 -9.29 -7.62
N TRP A 142 -8.35 -8.25 -7.83
CA TRP A 142 -7.27 -8.31 -8.82
C TRP A 142 -6.15 -9.25 -8.41
N TRP A 143 -5.71 -10.10 -9.33
CA TRP A 143 -4.66 -11.08 -9.11
C TRP A 143 -3.29 -10.45 -8.77
N ARG A 144 -2.43 -11.26 -8.15
CA ARG A 144 -1.06 -10.84 -7.79
C ARG A 144 -0.09 -11.09 -8.95
N PRO A 145 1.03 -10.34 -9.04
CA PRO A 145 2.05 -10.55 -10.06
C PRO A 145 2.55 -11.99 -10.16
N ILE A 146 2.75 -12.70 -9.04
CA ILE A 146 3.16 -14.11 -9.05
C ILE A 146 2.22 -15.02 -9.84
N THR A 147 0.91 -14.75 -9.80
CA THR A 147 -0.07 -15.52 -10.58
C THR A 147 -0.06 -15.08 -12.03
N ALA A 148 -0.15 -13.77 -12.26
CA ALA A 148 -0.16 -13.17 -13.58
C ALA A 148 1.05 -13.62 -14.42
N ILE A 149 2.25 -13.49 -13.87
CA ILE A 149 3.51 -13.80 -14.57
C ILE A 149 3.65 -15.29 -14.85
N ARG A 150 3.20 -16.16 -13.95
CA ARG A 150 3.26 -17.62 -14.18
C ARG A 150 2.25 -18.11 -15.21
N GLU A 151 1.10 -17.45 -15.32
CA GLU A 151 -0.02 -17.89 -16.14
C GLU A 151 -0.27 -17.00 -17.36
N ALA A 152 0.65 -16.11 -17.71
CA ALA A 152 0.48 -15.18 -18.83
C ALA A 152 0.19 -15.90 -20.16
N ASP A 153 0.71 -17.12 -20.37
CA ASP A 153 0.42 -17.91 -21.58
C ASP A 153 -1.08 -18.27 -21.75
N THR A 154 -1.89 -18.14 -20.70
CA THR A 154 -3.34 -18.42 -20.70
C THR A 154 -4.20 -17.21 -20.34
N ASP A 155 -3.63 -16.01 -20.27
CA ASP A 155 -4.34 -14.79 -19.88
C ASP A 155 -5.11 -14.12 -21.03
N GLY A 156 -4.88 -14.56 -22.27
CA GLY A 156 -5.51 -14.03 -23.47
C GLY A 156 -4.85 -12.77 -24.04
N ASN A 157 -3.73 -12.32 -23.50
CA ASN A 157 -2.93 -11.21 -24.01
C ASN A 157 -1.67 -11.74 -24.74
N PRO A 158 -1.56 -11.60 -26.07
CA PRO A 158 -0.39 -12.07 -26.82
C PRO A 158 0.89 -11.26 -26.56
N ALA A 159 0.80 -10.12 -25.85
CA ALA A 159 1.94 -9.29 -25.50
C ALA A 159 2.56 -9.64 -24.14
N THR A 160 1.91 -10.51 -23.34
CA THR A 160 2.52 -11.09 -22.14
C THR A 160 3.09 -12.47 -22.46
N THR A 161 4.06 -12.90 -21.66
CA THR A 161 4.67 -14.23 -21.81
C THR A 161 4.83 -14.85 -20.44
N GLY A 162 4.35 -16.08 -20.30
CA GLY A 162 4.42 -16.82 -19.06
C GLY A 162 5.86 -17.14 -18.68
N VAL A 163 6.18 -16.99 -17.40
CA VAL A 163 7.44 -17.44 -16.81
C VAL A 163 7.12 -18.49 -15.74
N PRO A 164 6.98 -19.78 -16.13
CA PRO A 164 6.73 -20.85 -15.17
C PRO A 164 7.80 -20.87 -14.08
N GLY A 165 7.36 -20.83 -12.81
CA GLY A 165 8.28 -20.83 -11.67
C GLY A 165 8.87 -19.46 -11.30
N TRP A 166 8.43 -18.35 -11.93
CA TRP A 166 8.79 -17.01 -11.45
C TRP A 166 8.41 -16.84 -9.98
N GLU A 167 9.33 -16.36 -9.15
CA GLU A 167 9.12 -16.09 -7.73
C GLU A 167 9.43 -14.61 -7.45
N PRO A 168 8.60 -13.91 -6.67
CA PRO A 168 8.89 -12.55 -6.23
C PRO A 168 10.03 -12.52 -5.21
N LEU A 169 10.65 -11.35 -5.02
CA LEU A 169 11.64 -11.12 -3.97
C LEU A 169 11.07 -11.38 -2.57
N LEU A 170 9.84 -10.93 -2.31
CA LEU A 170 9.17 -11.11 -1.03
C LEU A 170 7.94 -12.02 -1.18
N THR A 171 7.66 -12.78 -0.12
CA THR A 171 6.44 -13.61 -0.06
C THR A 171 5.21 -12.76 -0.32
N THR A 172 4.38 -13.19 -1.27
CA THR A 172 3.16 -12.48 -1.64
C THR A 172 2.16 -12.49 -0.48
N PRO A 173 1.65 -11.31 -0.04
CA PRO A 173 0.66 -11.26 1.01
C PRO A 173 -0.69 -11.90 0.59
N PRO A 174 -1.41 -12.56 1.51
CA PRO A 174 -2.60 -13.35 1.18
C PRO A 174 -3.87 -12.49 1.07
N TYR A 175 -3.86 -11.55 0.12
CA TYR A 175 -5.00 -10.72 -0.25
C TYR A 175 -4.82 -10.18 -1.68
N PRO A 176 -5.90 -9.75 -2.36
CA PRO A 176 -5.85 -9.18 -3.72
C PRO A 176 -4.83 -8.05 -3.87
N ASP A 177 -4.36 -7.85 -5.09
CA ASP A 177 -3.37 -6.83 -5.43
C ASP A 177 -3.94 -5.42 -5.28
N TRP A 178 -5.07 -5.17 -5.92
CA TRP A 178 -5.62 -3.84 -6.15
C TRP A 178 -6.58 -3.35 -5.05
N PRO A 179 -6.40 -2.14 -4.50
CA PRO A 179 -5.18 -1.30 -4.54
C PRO A 179 -4.18 -1.73 -3.45
N SER A 180 -2.94 -1.26 -3.50
CA SER A 180 -1.89 -1.57 -2.51
C SER A 180 -2.24 -1.09 -1.10
N GLY A 181 -2.14 -1.96 -0.08
CA GLY A 181 -2.48 -1.58 1.29
C GLY A 181 -1.41 -0.69 1.95
N LEU A 182 -0.13 -0.96 1.69
CA LEU A 182 0.94 -0.20 2.34
C LEU A 182 1.07 1.21 1.75
N CYS A 183 0.99 1.36 0.41
CA CYS A 183 1.14 2.69 -0.17
C CYS A 183 -0.08 3.57 0.10
N GLU A 184 -1.26 2.99 0.36
CA GLU A 184 -2.39 3.71 0.94
C GLU A 184 -2.03 4.26 2.32
N ALA A 185 -1.57 3.42 3.24
CA ALA A 185 -1.16 3.87 4.57
C ALA A 185 -0.03 4.92 4.54
N VAL A 186 0.94 4.79 3.63
CA VAL A 186 1.99 5.80 3.41
C VAL A 186 1.38 7.09 2.88
N GLY A 187 0.43 7.03 1.94
CA GLY A 187 -0.34 8.18 1.46
C GLY A 187 -1.04 8.93 2.60
N VAL A 188 -1.72 8.20 3.49
CA VAL A 188 -2.35 8.76 4.68
C VAL A 188 -1.31 9.41 5.60
N VAL A 189 -0.29 8.66 6.02
CA VAL A 189 0.67 9.11 7.04
C VAL A 189 1.42 10.33 6.55
N THR A 190 1.95 10.30 5.32
CA THR A 190 2.71 11.43 4.78
C THR A 190 1.84 12.69 4.67
N THR A 191 0.61 12.55 4.19
CA THR A 191 -0.34 13.67 4.05
C THR A 191 -0.78 14.21 5.41
N ALA A 192 -1.24 13.34 6.32
CA ALA A 192 -1.79 13.74 7.61
C ALA A 192 -0.71 14.36 8.51
N VAL A 193 0.48 13.76 8.56
CA VAL A 193 1.60 14.33 9.33
C VAL A 193 1.99 15.70 8.79
N SER A 194 2.21 15.84 7.48
CA SER A 194 2.57 17.14 6.90
C SER A 194 1.52 18.21 7.14
N ARG A 195 0.23 17.86 7.16
CA ARG A 195 -0.85 18.83 7.42
C ARG A 195 -1.02 19.19 8.89
N LEU A 196 -0.83 18.22 9.80
CA LEU A 196 -1.02 18.43 11.23
C LEU A 196 0.20 19.07 11.90
N ASP A 197 1.40 18.73 11.43
CA ASP A 197 2.69 19.23 11.95
C ASP A 197 3.29 20.36 11.09
N GLY A 198 2.76 20.58 9.88
CA GLY A 198 3.27 21.57 8.92
C GLY A 198 4.45 21.08 8.07
N GLN A 199 5.01 19.91 8.38
CA GLN A 199 6.10 19.27 7.63
C GLN A 199 6.10 17.75 7.85
N LEU A 200 6.71 17.00 6.93
CA LEU A 200 7.07 15.60 7.19
C LEU A 200 8.41 15.59 7.94
N ASP A 201 8.52 14.77 8.98
CA ASP A 201 9.77 14.64 9.76
C ASP A 201 9.76 13.31 10.53
N LEU A 202 9.89 12.21 9.77
CA LEU A 202 9.75 10.85 10.31
C LEU A 202 11.09 10.11 10.29
N TYR A 203 11.53 9.69 11.47
CA TYR A 203 12.62 8.74 11.66
C TYR A 203 12.02 7.35 11.82
N ILE A 204 12.22 6.49 10.82
CA ILE A 204 11.60 5.15 10.77
C ILE A 204 12.70 4.09 10.74
N THR A 205 12.67 3.18 11.71
CA THR A 205 13.65 2.10 11.86
C THR A 205 13.11 0.79 11.32
N SER A 206 13.68 0.29 10.22
CA SER A 206 13.51 -1.10 9.78
C SER A 206 14.40 -2.02 10.63
N PRO A 207 13.88 -3.14 11.16
CA PRO A 207 14.70 -4.13 11.85
C PRO A 207 15.77 -4.77 10.95
N SER A 208 15.54 -4.87 9.64
CA SER A 208 16.48 -5.52 8.71
C SER A 208 17.42 -4.56 7.99
N THR A 209 17.04 -3.30 7.76
CA THR A 209 17.84 -2.35 6.96
C THR A 209 18.17 -1.05 7.70
N GLY A 210 17.77 -0.91 8.96
CA GLY A 210 18.15 0.22 9.81
C GLY A 210 17.27 1.47 9.65
N LEU A 211 17.81 2.60 10.09
CA LEU A 211 17.09 3.87 10.20
C LEU A 211 17.07 4.63 8.86
N ARG A 212 15.90 5.13 8.47
CA ARG A 212 15.75 6.17 7.44
C ARG A 212 15.01 7.38 7.99
N HIS A 213 15.34 8.55 7.45
CA HIS A 213 14.64 9.80 7.71
C HIS A 213 13.91 10.22 6.45
N TYR A 214 12.63 10.56 6.59
CA TYR A 214 11.83 11.14 5.52
C TYR A 214 11.32 12.51 5.95
N ASP A 215 11.68 13.52 5.17
CA ASP A 215 11.23 14.92 5.29
C ASP A 215 10.44 15.40 4.06
N SER A 216 10.24 14.52 3.08
CA SER A 216 9.52 14.79 1.85
C SER A 216 8.42 13.76 1.59
N VAL A 217 7.19 14.24 1.48
CA VAL A 217 6.01 13.45 1.10
C VAL A 217 6.24 12.72 -0.22
N ALA A 218 6.73 13.45 -1.24
CA ALA A 218 6.94 12.91 -2.57
C ALA A 218 7.97 11.78 -2.56
N VAL A 219 9.07 11.93 -1.80
CA VAL A 219 10.12 10.92 -1.71
C VAL A 219 9.60 9.66 -1.02
N MET A 220 8.95 9.78 0.14
CA MET A 220 8.47 8.60 0.87
C MET A 220 7.37 7.84 0.10
N GLN A 221 6.47 8.55 -0.57
CA GLN A 221 5.46 7.91 -1.42
C GLN A 221 6.08 7.20 -2.62
N GLN A 222 7.03 7.85 -3.31
CA GLN A 222 7.73 7.26 -4.45
C GLN A 222 8.52 6.02 -4.03
N ASP A 223 9.26 6.09 -2.93
CA ASP A 223 10.00 4.95 -2.38
C ASP A 223 9.06 3.79 -2.01
N CYS A 224 7.86 4.07 -1.49
CA CYS A 224 6.85 3.02 -1.27
C CYS A 224 6.47 2.35 -2.57
N ILE A 225 6.03 3.14 -3.56
CA ILE A 225 5.53 2.65 -4.85
C ILE A 225 6.60 1.77 -5.51
N ASP A 226 7.83 2.27 -5.57
CA ASP A 226 8.95 1.54 -6.14
C ASP A 226 9.28 0.28 -5.34
N ALA A 227 9.29 0.34 -4.01
CA ALA A 227 9.55 -0.81 -3.16
C ALA A 227 8.57 -1.97 -3.38
N ARG A 228 7.30 -1.69 -3.67
CA ARG A 228 6.28 -2.73 -3.87
C ARG A 228 6.44 -3.45 -5.21
N VAL A 229 6.85 -2.72 -6.25
CA VAL A 229 7.26 -3.27 -7.55
C VAL A 229 8.52 -4.10 -7.40
N TRP A 230 9.56 -3.54 -6.76
CA TRP A 230 10.85 -4.22 -6.55
C TRP A 230 10.76 -5.45 -5.65
N SER A 231 9.76 -5.52 -4.77
CA SER A 231 9.46 -6.72 -3.99
C SER A 231 8.70 -7.79 -4.77
N GLY A 232 8.19 -7.47 -5.96
CA GLY A 232 7.49 -8.41 -6.84
C GLY A 232 6.04 -8.70 -6.45
N ILE A 233 5.44 -7.90 -5.57
CA ILE A 233 4.14 -8.22 -4.98
C ILE A 233 3.01 -7.30 -5.44
N HIS A 234 3.32 -6.18 -6.09
CA HIS A 234 2.32 -5.27 -6.66
C HIS A 234 2.69 -4.81 -8.07
N PHE A 235 1.66 -4.55 -8.88
CA PHE A 235 1.78 -3.76 -10.09
C PHE A 235 1.83 -2.26 -9.75
N ARG A 236 2.62 -1.48 -10.50
CA ARG A 236 2.88 -0.07 -10.20
C ARG A 236 1.61 0.78 -10.05
N THR A 237 0.62 0.56 -10.92
CA THR A 237 -0.63 1.32 -10.85
C THR A 237 -1.38 1.07 -9.55
N ALA A 238 -1.34 -0.15 -9.01
CA ALA A 238 -1.98 -0.49 -7.74
C ALA A 238 -1.39 0.30 -6.56
N ASP A 239 -0.09 0.60 -6.61
CA ASP A 239 0.61 1.40 -5.60
C ASP A 239 0.36 2.90 -5.75
N MET A 240 0.38 3.41 -6.98
CA MET A 240 0.11 4.83 -7.27
C MET A 240 -1.31 5.24 -6.87
N VAL A 241 -2.30 4.44 -7.27
CA VAL A 241 -3.72 4.69 -6.94
C VAL A 241 -3.95 4.56 -5.44
N ALA A 242 -3.28 3.62 -4.78
CA ALA A 242 -3.33 3.48 -3.33
C ALA A 242 -2.78 4.72 -2.60
N ALA A 243 -1.60 5.22 -2.99
CA ALA A 243 -1.03 6.42 -2.38
C ALA A 243 -1.97 7.63 -2.55
N ALA A 244 -2.57 7.80 -3.73
CA ALA A 244 -3.56 8.83 -3.98
C ALA A 244 -4.83 8.65 -3.12
N LEU A 245 -5.34 7.41 -2.98
CA LEU A 245 -6.45 7.08 -2.09
C LEU A 245 -6.16 7.52 -0.66
N GLY A 246 -5.00 7.15 -0.12
CA GLY A 246 -4.60 7.54 1.24
C GLY A 246 -4.51 9.06 1.42
N THR A 247 -3.95 9.76 0.42
CA THR A 247 -3.93 11.24 0.41
C THR A 247 -5.33 11.84 0.40
N HIS A 248 -6.28 11.28 -0.37
CA HIS A 248 -7.66 11.77 -0.39
C HIS A 248 -8.38 11.55 0.94
N VAL A 249 -8.24 10.37 1.55
CA VAL A 249 -8.83 10.05 2.86
C VAL A 249 -8.29 11.01 3.93
N ALA A 250 -6.98 11.17 4.03
CA ALA A 250 -6.36 12.07 4.99
C ALA A 250 -6.81 13.52 4.79
N ASN A 251 -6.85 13.99 3.54
CA ASN A 251 -7.30 15.35 3.27
C ASN A 251 -8.74 15.58 3.70
N TRP A 252 -9.63 14.66 3.32
CA TRP A 252 -11.03 14.77 3.65
C TRP A 252 -11.26 14.75 5.16
N ALA A 253 -10.62 13.81 5.88
CA ALA A 253 -10.74 13.71 7.33
C ALA A 253 -10.30 15.01 8.01
N LEU A 254 -9.15 15.55 7.61
CA LEU A 254 -8.62 16.77 8.20
C LEU A 254 -9.43 18.03 7.87
N ASP A 255 -10.01 18.11 6.68
CA ASP A 255 -10.85 19.24 6.26
C ASP A 255 -12.19 19.29 7.02
N HIS A 256 -12.75 18.12 7.37
CA HIS A 256 -14.10 18.03 7.93
C HIS A 256 -14.14 17.84 9.45
N HIS A 257 -13.14 17.18 10.04
CA HIS A 257 -13.17 16.75 11.44
C HIS A 257 -12.01 17.27 12.28
N PHE A 258 -10.93 17.75 11.65
CA PHE A 258 -9.74 18.21 12.37
C PHE A 258 -9.28 19.60 11.92
N ALA A 259 -10.15 20.40 11.30
CA ALA A 259 -9.84 21.79 10.96
C ALA A 259 -9.58 22.62 12.23
N PRO A 260 -8.72 23.66 12.16
CA PRO A 260 -8.59 24.63 13.24
C PRO A 260 -9.95 25.25 13.56
N THR A 261 -10.29 25.36 14.85
CA THR A 261 -11.41 26.18 15.27
C THR A 261 -11.00 27.64 15.13
N ASN A 262 -11.59 28.35 14.17
CA ASN A 262 -11.51 29.81 14.11
C ASN A 262 -12.19 30.44 15.35
#